data_AF-A0A0U3D060-F1
#
_entry.id   AF-A0A0U3D060-F1
#
_cell.length_a   1.000
_cell.length_b   1.000
_cell.length_c   1.000
_cell.angle_alpha   90.00
_cell.angle_beta   90.00
_cell.angle_gamma   90.00
#
_symmetry.space_group_name_H-M   'P 1'
#
loop_
_entity.id
_entity.type
_entity.pdbx_description
1 polymer ?
#
loop_
_entity_poly.entity_id
_entity_poly.type
_entity_poly.pdbx_seq_one_letter_code
_entity_poly.pdbx_strand_id
1 'polypeptide(L)'
;MTTKHTTSDQTDPHQALVQPPVLETSGTPQAPEVPAPTEDFVRIAAFATPAEAHVLRGLLVSAGLSAVVTDANTGQGNPWVTQSTHAVGVLVPESQEAAARETLAAFESGAYTLADDTAPAPSPAKAQPALIFNPDRAALLSFVLSPIFGVLVLMANARAVGWTSSGFSRWMWLLVTTTVTATGVFLLNGIAPGWLVGFRANLVFVGGLTVLWYFFSAQAQTRQIIEAYGPHYRRRSLLVPAAGTALAWLVLGMLLTHWPD
;
A
#
# COMPACT_ATOMS: atom_id res chain seq x y z
N MET A 1 48.58 -44.23 -39.60
CA MET A 1 48.19 -43.73 -40.94
C MET A 1 47.08 -42.74 -40.72
N THR A 2 47.32 -41.52 -41.18
CA THR A 2 46.67 -40.26 -40.77
C THR A 2 45.50 -39.96 -41.68
N THR A 3 44.33 -39.61 -41.13
CA THR A 3 43.31 -38.86 -41.88
C THR A 3 42.79 -37.72 -41.04
N LYS A 4 43.23 -36.52 -41.45
CA LYS A 4 42.69 -35.21 -41.09
C LYS A 4 41.29 -35.09 -41.69
N HIS A 5 40.34 -34.52 -40.96
CA HIS A 5 39.14 -33.94 -41.56
C HIS A 5 38.93 -32.50 -41.05
N THR A 6 38.71 -31.67 -42.05
CA THR A 6 38.56 -30.21 -42.11
C THR A 6 37.13 -29.78 -41.78
N THR A 7 36.97 -28.48 -41.47
CA THR A 7 35.79 -27.63 -41.74
C THR A 7 34.80 -27.43 -40.58
N SER A 8 34.82 -26.24 -39.97
CA SER A 8 33.83 -25.14 -40.18
C SER A 8 34.11 -24.07 -39.12
N ASP A 9 34.97 -23.09 -39.40
CA ASP A 9 34.57 -21.71 -39.76
C ASP A 9 33.09 -21.40 -39.50
N GLN A 10 32.82 -20.82 -38.33
CA GLN A 10 31.54 -20.26 -37.94
C GLN A 10 31.76 -18.77 -37.72
N THR A 11 31.50 -18.02 -38.80
CA THR A 11 31.51 -16.57 -38.85
C THR A 11 30.33 -16.03 -38.03
N ASP A 12 30.67 -15.19 -37.06
CA ASP A 12 29.78 -14.54 -36.09
C ASP A 12 29.16 -13.27 -36.73
N PRO A 13 27.83 -13.18 -36.96
CA PRO A 13 27.22 -12.03 -37.66
C PRO A 13 26.65 -10.97 -36.71
N HIS A 14 27.29 -10.70 -35.56
CA HIS A 14 26.81 -9.68 -34.60
C HIS A 14 27.84 -8.59 -34.26
N GLN A 15 28.64 -8.16 -35.24
CA GLN A 15 29.47 -6.95 -35.12
C GLN A 15 29.07 -5.87 -36.14
N ALA A 16 28.01 -5.14 -35.81
CA ALA A 16 27.72 -3.82 -36.37
C ALA A 16 27.00 -2.98 -35.31
N LEU A 17 27.71 -2.67 -34.22
CA LEU A 17 27.36 -1.56 -33.34
C LEU A 17 27.66 -0.27 -34.11
N VAL A 18 26.65 0.18 -34.85
CA VAL A 18 26.56 1.52 -35.40
C VAL A 18 26.63 2.50 -34.23
N GLN A 19 27.78 3.16 -34.08
CA GLN A 19 27.89 4.31 -33.20
C GLN A 19 26.99 5.42 -33.75
N PRO A 20 26.04 5.96 -32.98
CA PRO A 20 25.29 7.13 -33.41
C PRO A 20 26.25 8.33 -33.55
N PRO A 21 26.00 9.23 -34.51
CA PRO A 21 26.82 10.41 -34.72
C PRO A 21 26.84 11.27 -33.47
N VAL A 22 28.05 11.63 -33.03
CA VAL A 22 28.29 12.64 -32.00
C VAL A 22 27.77 13.96 -32.57
N LEU A 23 26.57 14.36 -32.14
CA LEU A 23 26.07 15.71 -32.33
C LEU A 23 26.95 16.63 -31.49
N GLU A 24 27.86 17.33 -32.14
CA GLU A 24 28.49 18.53 -31.60
C GLU A 24 27.38 19.50 -31.19
N THR A 25 27.12 19.57 -29.88
CA THR A 25 26.24 20.56 -29.28
C THR A 25 26.86 21.93 -29.49
N SER A 26 26.48 22.54 -30.61
CA SER A 26 26.64 23.97 -30.89
C SER A 26 26.16 24.78 -29.68
N GLY A 27 26.97 25.77 -29.30
CA GLY A 27 26.84 26.54 -28.07
C GLY A 27 25.41 26.94 -27.74
N THR A 28 24.95 26.49 -26.56
CA THR A 28 23.79 27.04 -25.88
C THR A 28 24.01 28.55 -25.70
N PRO A 29 23.14 29.42 -26.22
CA PRO A 29 23.13 30.82 -25.86
C PRO A 29 22.98 30.90 -24.34
N GLN A 30 24.02 31.38 -23.67
CA GLN A 30 24.03 31.60 -22.24
C GLN A 30 22.99 32.69 -21.96
N ALA A 31 21.77 32.26 -21.63
CA ALA A 31 20.74 33.15 -21.14
C ALA A 31 21.31 33.86 -19.91
N PRO A 32 21.09 35.19 -19.77
CA PRO A 32 21.67 35.97 -18.68
C PRO A 32 21.33 35.29 -17.35
N GLU A 33 22.37 34.86 -16.65
CA GLU A 33 22.31 34.31 -15.30
C GLU A 33 21.85 35.44 -14.39
N VAL A 34 20.53 35.55 -14.23
CA VAL A 34 19.91 36.41 -13.22
C VAL A 34 20.40 35.88 -11.87
N PRO A 35 21.13 36.67 -11.07
CA PRO A 35 21.59 36.23 -9.77
C PRO A 35 20.37 35.80 -8.95
N ALA A 36 20.28 34.52 -8.65
CA ALA A 36 19.19 33.99 -7.84
C ALA A 36 19.24 34.68 -6.48
N PRO A 37 18.21 35.43 -6.08
CA PRO A 37 18.18 36.00 -4.75
C PRO A 37 18.30 34.84 -3.75
N THR A 38 19.31 34.93 -2.89
CA THR A 38 19.54 34.00 -1.78
C THR A 38 18.51 34.32 -0.69
N GLU A 39 17.23 34.12 -1.01
CA GLU A 39 16.16 34.23 -0.03
C GLU A 39 16.00 32.89 0.68
N ASP A 40 15.98 32.94 2.00
CA ASP A 40 15.74 31.77 2.83
C ASP A 40 14.29 31.29 2.66
N PHE A 41 14.11 29.97 2.62
CA PHE A 41 12.82 29.34 2.44
C PHE A 41 12.28 28.83 3.79
N VAL A 42 11.05 29.20 4.11
CA VAL A 42 10.36 28.80 5.34
C VAL A 42 9.28 27.76 5.02
N ARG A 43 9.17 26.74 5.88
CA ARG A 43 8.16 25.68 5.74
C ARG A 43 6.81 26.14 6.27
N ILE A 44 5.81 26.17 5.39
CA ILE A 44 4.44 26.59 5.71
C ILE A 44 3.60 25.40 6.20
N ALA A 45 3.72 24.25 5.55
CA ALA A 45 2.95 23.06 5.88
C ALA A 45 3.72 21.78 5.54
N ALA A 46 3.31 20.67 6.14
CA ALA A 46 3.90 19.37 5.88
C ALA A 46 2.84 18.26 5.85
N PHE A 47 2.85 17.47 4.78
CA PHE A 47 1.80 16.52 4.43
C PHE A 47 2.29 15.07 4.45
N ALA A 48 1.32 14.16 4.57
CA ALA A 48 1.57 12.72 4.50
C ALA A 48 1.65 12.23 3.06
N THR A 49 1.11 12.97 2.09
CA THR A 49 1.11 12.56 0.69
C THR A 49 1.66 13.66 -0.24
N PRO A 50 2.37 13.29 -1.34
CA PRO A 50 2.80 14.25 -2.35
C PRO A 50 1.63 14.99 -3.01
N ALA A 51 0.49 14.32 -3.19
CA ALA A 51 -0.70 14.90 -3.82
C ALA A 51 -1.21 16.12 -3.04
N GLU A 52 -1.36 16.00 -1.72
CA GLU A 52 -1.79 17.11 -0.85
C GLU A 52 -0.81 18.30 -0.93
N ALA A 53 0.50 18.05 -0.90
CA ALA A 53 1.51 19.09 -1.01
C ALA A 53 1.46 19.81 -2.37
N HIS A 54 1.21 19.09 -3.45
CA HIS A 54 1.04 19.69 -4.79
C HIS A 54 -0.25 20.50 -4.90
N VAL A 55 -1.34 20.09 -4.24
CA VAL A 55 -2.57 20.88 -4.16
C VAL A 55 -2.31 22.20 -3.45
N LEU A 56 -1.65 22.18 -2.28
CA LEU A 56 -1.31 23.42 -1.57
C LEU A 56 -0.36 24.30 -2.39
N ARG A 57 0.64 23.71 -3.07
CA ARG A 57 1.50 24.46 -3.98
C ARG A 57 0.70 25.16 -5.07
N GLY A 58 -0.24 24.45 -5.70
CA GLY A 58 -1.11 25.02 -6.73
C GLY A 58 -1.93 26.20 -6.21
N LEU A 59 -2.48 26.08 -5.00
CA LEU A 59 -3.18 27.16 -4.33
C LEU A 59 -2.28 28.40 -4.12
N LEU A 60 -1.11 28.21 -3.51
CA LEU A 60 -0.19 29.32 -3.22
C LEU A 60 0.31 30.00 -4.51
N VAL A 61 0.63 29.22 -5.55
CA VAL A 61 1.01 29.76 -6.86
C VAL A 61 -0.13 30.55 -7.50
N SER A 62 -1.38 30.10 -7.37
CA SER A 62 -2.54 30.85 -7.87
C SER A 62 -2.77 32.18 -7.14
N ALA A 63 -2.35 32.27 -5.88
CA ALA A 63 -2.34 33.51 -5.10
C ALA A 63 -1.13 34.42 -5.42
N GLY A 64 -0.28 34.04 -6.39
CA GLY A 64 0.90 34.80 -6.79
C GLY A 64 2.14 34.54 -5.92
N LEU A 65 2.15 33.49 -5.11
CA LEU A 65 3.25 33.15 -4.20
C LEU A 65 4.20 32.11 -4.82
N SER A 66 5.48 32.23 -4.53
CA SER A 66 6.54 31.35 -5.05
C SER A 66 6.70 30.09 -4.19
N ALA A 67 5.76 29.15 -4.30
CA ALA A 67 5.79 27.91 -3.50
C ALA A 67 6.59 26.76 -4.14
N VAL A 68 7.41 26.09 -3.32
CA VAL A 68 8.24 24.93 -3.68
C VAL A 68 7.86 23.73 -2.82
N VAL A 69 7.74 22.55 -3.43
CA VAL A 69 7.50 21.29 -2.72
C VAL A 69 8.84 20.58 -2.51
N THR A 70 9.08 20.14 -1.28
CA THR A 70 10.27 19.37 -0.88
C THR A 70 9.92 17.91 -0.66
N ASP A 71 10.91 17.02 -0.82
CA ASP A 71 10.82 15.60 -0.48
C ASP A 71 9.76 14.77 -1.22
N ALA A 72 9.16 15.32 -2.28
CA ALA A 72 8.17 14.61 -3.10
C ALA A 72 8.73 13.31 -3.71
N ASN A 73 9.97 13.35 -4.19
CA ASN A 73 10.64 12.18 -4.78
C ASN A 73 11.00 11.11 -3.72
N THR A 74 11.39 11.54 -2.52
CA THR A 74 11.69 10.64 -1.40
C THR A 74 10.45 9.84 -0.98
N GLY A 75 9.29 10.51 -0.93
CA GLY A 75 8.01 9.87 -0.62
C GLY A 75 7.53 8.88 -1.70
N GLN A 76 7.86 9.11 -2.97
CA GLN A 76 7.55 8.17 -4.06
C GLN A 76 8.48 6.94 -4.08
N GLY A 77 9.76 7.13 -3.75
CA GLY A 77 10.75 6.06 -3.78
C GLY A 77 10.66 5.08 -2.59
N ASN A 78 10.11 5.52 -1.45
CA ASN A 78 10.05 4.69 -0.25
C ASN A 78 8.72 4.86 0.52
N PRO A 79 7.65 4.11 0.15
CA PRO A 79 6.32 4.25 0.76
C PRO A 79 6.26 3.90 2.25
N TRP A 80 7.30 3.25 2.80
CA TRP A 80 7.38 2.92 4.22
C TRP A 80 7.86 4.10 5.09
N VAL A 81 8.64 5.03 4.53
CA VAL A 81 9.13 6.25 5.25
C VAL A 81 8.05 7.32 5.33
N THR A 82 7.12 7.32 4.38
CA THR A 82 6.02 8.29 4.27
C THR A 82 4.99 8.16 5.40
N GLN A 83 4.92 7.00 6.08
CA GLN A 83 3.91 6.76 7.14
C GLN A 83 4.31 7.27 8.52
N SER A 84 5.58 7.60 8.77
CA SER A 84 6.07 8.02 10.10
C SER A 84 6.49 9.48 10.19
N THR A 85 6.53 10.19 9.06
CA THR A 85 7.12 11.52 8.97
C THR A 85 6.23 12.37 8.09
N HIS A 86 5.93 13.61 8.50
CA HIS A 86 5.36 14.65 7.64
C HIS A 86 6.37 14.98 6.52
N ALA A 87 6.56 14.03 5.62
CA ALA A 87 7.75 13.90 4.79
C ALA A 87 7.76 15.00 3.73
N VAL A 88 6.61 15.33 3.15
CA VAL A 88 6.52 16.27 2.04
C VAL A 88 6.16 17.66 2.56
N GLY A 89 7.10 18.59 2.51
CA GLY A 89 6.92 19.97 2.96
C GLY A 89 6.64 20.93 1.82
N VAL A 90 5.82 21.96 2.07
CA VAL A 90 5.67 23.10 1.16
C VAL A 90 6.41 24.30 1.76
N LEU A 91 7.35 24.84 1.01
CA LEU A 91 8.19 25.98 1.35
C LEU A 91 7.77 27.22 0.55
N VAL A 92 7.94 28.40 1.15
CA VAL A 92 7.86 29.71 0.47
C VAL A 92 9.03 30.58 0.90
N PRO A 93 9.45 31.59 0.11
CA PRO A 93 10.43 32.57 0.57
C PRO A 93 9.97 33.25 1.86
N GLU A 94 10.90 33.54 2.77
CA GLU A 94 10.61 34.19 4.06
C GLU A 94 9.84 35.50 3.88
N SER A 95 10.18 36.27 2.84
CA SER A 95 9.50 37.50 2.44
C SER A 95 7.99 37.33 2.19
N GLN A 96 7.54 36.11 1.90
CA GLN A 96 6.17 35.75 1.55
C GLN A 96 5.45 34.93 2.64
N GLU A 97 6.08 34.68 3.79
CA GLU A 97 5.52 33.79 4.82
C GLU A 97 4.14 34.26 5.31
N ALA A 98 4.01 35.55 5.61
CA ALA A 98 2.76 36.11 6.13
C ALA A 98 1.59 35.93 5.15
N ALA A 99 1.80 36.24 3.87
CA ALA A 99 0.81 36.08 2.82
C ALA A 99 0.46 34.60 2.57
N ALA A 100 1.45 33.70 2.66
CA ALA A 100 1.22 32.27 2.53
C ALA A 100 0.38 31.70 3.67
N ARG A 101 0.64 32.12 4.92
CA ARG A 101 -0.17 31.71 6.09
C ARG A 101 -1.59 32.25 6.02
N GLU A 102 -1.78 33.47 5.56
CA GLU A 102 -3.11 34.06 5.34
C GLU A 102 -3.89 33.28 4.28
N THR A 103 -3.26 32.97 3.15
CA THR A 103 -3.86 32.16 2.08
C THR A 103 -4.23 30.76 2.58
N LEU A 104 -3.37 30.13 3.38
CA LEU A 104 -3.65 28.83 3.99
C LEU A 104 -4.84 28.90 4.96
N ALA A 105 -4.92 29.93 5.79
CA ALA A 105 -6.05 30.13 6.70
C ALA A 105 -7.37 30.36 5.93
N ALA A 106 -7.34 31.08 4.80
CA ALA A 106 -8.49 31.24 3.92
C ALA A 106 -8.94 29.89 3.31
N PHE A 107 -8.00 29.02 2.97
CA PHE A 107 -8.30 27.67 2.50
C PHE A 107 -8.88 26.76 3.58
N GLU A 108 -8.28 26.73 4.76
CA GLU A 108 -8.76 25.91 5.88
C GLU A 108 -10.13 26.37 6.41
N SER A 109 -10.43 27.68 6.31
CA SER A 109 -11.76 28.22 6.62
C SER A 109 -12.81 27.97 5.54
N GLY A 110 -12.42 27.34 4.42
CA GLY A 110 -13.33 26.99 3.33
C GLY A 110 -13.67 28.13 2.38
N ALA A 111 -12.95 29.26 2.41
CA ALA A 111 -13.19 30.39 1.49
C ALA A 111 -13.05 30.01 0.00
N TYR A 112 -12.27 28.98 -0.29
CA TYR A 112 -12.11 28.42 -1.64
C TYR A 112 -13.04 27.22 -1.93
N THR A 113 -14.00 26.94 -1.06
CA THR A 113 -15.02 25.93 -1.37
C THR A 113 -15.91 26.48 -2.48
N LEU A 114 -15.81 25.89 -3.67
CA LEU A 114 -16.71 26.18 -4.76
C LEU A 114 -18.13 25.82 -4.34
N ALA A 115 -19.09 26.73 -4.55
CA ALA A 115 -20.49 26.42 -4.40
C ALA A 115 -20.82 25.32 -5.41
N ASP A 116 -21.08 24.11 -4.90
CA ASP A 116 -21.34 22.97 -5.76
C ASP A 116 -22.79 23.05 -6.24
N ASP A 117 -23.00 23.66 -7.42
CA ASP A 117 -24.32 23.82 -8.05
C ASP A 117 -24.99 22.47 -8.39
N THR A 118 -24.28 21.33 -8.20
CA THR A 118 -24.80 19.98 -8.47
C THR A 118 -24.28 18.94 -7.45
N ALA A 119 -23.87 19.36 -6.24
CA ALA A 119 -23.66 18.40 -5.16
C ALA A 119 -25.00 17.85 -4.66
N PRO A 120 -25.22 16.53 -4.66
CA PRO A 120 -26.14 15.95 -3.70
C PRO A 120 -25.65 16.38 -2.31
N ALA A 121 -26.54 16.96 -1.50
CA ALA A 121 -26.22 17.39 -0.13
C ALA A 121 -25.32 16.35 0.56
N PRO A 122 -24.26 16.75 1.30
CA PRO A 122 -23.32 15.83 1.91
C PRO A 122 -24.11 14.80 2.70
N SER A 123 -24.14 13.58 2.20
CA SER A 123 -24.89 12.50 2.83
C SER A 123 -24.31 12.38 4.24
N PRO A 124 -25.13 12.58 5.30
CA PRO A 124 -24.62 12.65 6.66
C PRO A 124 -23.79 11.40 6.89
N ALA A 125 -22.50 11.58 7.17
CA ALA A 125 -21.56 10.47 7.35
C ALA A 125 -22.20 9.50 8.34
N LYS A 126 -22.52 8.28 7.86
CA LYS A 126 -23.21 7.30 8.70
C LYS A 126 -22.34 7.05 9.92
N ALA A 127 -22.89 7.32 11.10
CA ALA A 127 -22.22 7.04 12.36
C ALA A 127 -21.78 5.58 12.36
N GLN A 128 -20.47 5.35 12.54
CA GLN A 128 -19.89 4.01 12.48
C GLN A 128 -20.44 3.19 13.66
N PRO A 129 -21.19 2.10 13.41
CA PRO A 129 -21.94 1.39 14.46
C PRO A 129 -21.02 0.64 15.44
N ALA A 130 -19.79 0.30 15.04
CA ALA A 130 -18.79 -0.35 15.88
C ALA A 130 -17.37 -0.17 15.33
N LEU A 131 -16.36 -0.40 16.18
CA LEU A 131 -14.94 -0.47 15.78
C LEU A 131 -14.72 -1.67 14.83
N ILE A 132 -14.56 -1.36 13.54
CA ILE A 132 -14.29 -2.33 12.46
C ILE A 132 -12.78 -2.62 12.40
N PHE A 133 -12.40 -3.88 12.17
CA PHE A 133 -11.00 -4.25 11.98
C PHE A 133 -10.49 -3.87 10.60
N ASN A 134 -9.21 -3.50 10.49
CA ASN A 134 -8.62 -3.16 9.21
C ASN A 134 -8.45 -4.42 8.32
N PRO A 135 -9.15 -4.52 7.16
CA PRO A 135 -9.08 -5.68 6.27
C PRO A 135 -7.68 -5.90 5.68
N ASP A 136 -6.94 -4.84 5.35
CA ASP A 136 -5.60 -4.96 4.75
C ASP A 136 -4.59 -5.52 5.76
N ARG A 137 -4.67 -5.08 7.01
CA ARG A 137 -3.88 -5.66 8.11
C ARG A 137 -4.25 -7.12 8.37
N ALA A 138 -5.54 -7.46 8.27
CA ALA A 138 -5.98 -8.84 8.40
C ALA A 138 -5.41 -9.72 7.29
N ALA A 139 -5.35 -9.21 6.05
CA ALA A 139 -4.73 -9.91 4.93
C ALA A 139 -3.23 -10.11 5.12
N LEU A 140 -2.49 -9.07 5.54
CA LEU A 140 -1.07 -9.19 5.86
C LEU A 140 -0.81 -10.22 6.96
N LEU A 141 -1.61 -10.19 8.03
CA LEU A 141 -1.50 -11.17 9.12
C LEU A 141 -1.91 -12.58 8.69
N SER A 142 -2.74 -12.72 7.66
CA SER A 142 -3.15 -14.03 7.13
C SER A 142 -2.02 -14.78 6.43
N PHE A 143 -1.04 -14.05 5.87
CA PHE A 143 0.19 -14.67 5.34
C PHE A 143 1.00 -15.37 6.43
N VAL A 144 1.00 -14.82 7.65
CA VAL A 144 1.75 -15.38 8.77
C VAL A 144 0.92 -16.41 9.53
N LEU A 145 -0.34 -16.10 9.83
CA LEU A 145 -1.19 -16.92 10.69
C LEU A 145 -1.90 -18.02 9.90
N SER A 146 -2.79 -17.64 8.99
CA SER A 146 -3.58 -18.49 8.09
C SER A 146 -4.60 -17.61 7.36
N PRO A 147 -4.98 -17.91 6.10
CA PRO A 147 -6.13 -17.26 5.47
C PRO A 147 -7.45 -17.47 6.23
N ILE A 148 -7.58 -18.51 7.05
CA ILE A 148 -8.75 -18.72 7.90
C ILE A 148 -8.94 -17.51 8.81
N PHE A 149 -7.86 -16.98 9.37
CA PHE A 149 -7.88 -15.77 10.20
C PHE A 149 -8.44 -14.57 9.43
N GLY A 150 -7.93 -14.33 8.22
CA GLY A 150 -8.38 -13.24 7.36
C GLY A 150 -9.88 -13.35 7.06
N VAL A 151 -10.35 -14.53 6.66
CA VAL A 151 -11.76 -14.79 6.37
C VAL A 151 -12.64 -14.53 7.59
N LEU A 152 -12.24 -15.00 8.78
CA LEU A 152 -12.98 -14.78 10.02
C LEU A 152 -13.06 -13.30 10.38
N VAL A 153 -11.98 -12.52 10.16
CA VAL A 153 -12.01 -11.07 10.37
C VAL A 153 -12.96 -10.38 9.40
N LEU A 154 -12.95 -10.74 8.11
CA LEU A 154 -13.90 -10.16 7.14
C LEU A 154 -15.35 -10.50 7.49
N MET A 155 -15.61 -11.70 7.98
CA MET A 155 -16.93 -12.12 8.47
C MET A 155 -17.37 -11.35 9.72
N ALA A 156 -16.46 -11.14 10.68
CA ALA A 156 -16.73 -10.34 11.87
C ALA A 156 -17.03 -8.87 11.50
N ASN A 157 -16.26 -8.30 10.57
CA ASN A 157 -16.52 -6.97 10.03
C ASN A 157 -17.89 -6.88 9.36
N ALA A 158 -18.23 -7.85 8.51
CA ALA A 158 -19.52 -7.86 7.84
C ALA A 158 -20.70 -7.98 8.81
N ARG A 159 -20.55 -8.78 9.87
CA ARG A 159 -21.54 -8.91 10.94
C ARG A 159 -21.71 -7.61 11.71
N ALA A 160 -20.60 -6.92 12.02
CA ALA A 160 -20.63 -5.64 12.72
C ALA A 160 -21.32 -4.52 11.91
N VAL A 161 -21.21 -4.56 10.58
CA VAL A 161 -21.86 -3.60 9.69
C VAL A 161 -23.30 -4.01 9.33
N GLY A 162 -23.69 -5.26 9.58
CA GLY A 162 -25.03 -5.77 9.24
C GLY A 162 -25.21 -6.15 7.77
N TRP A 163 -24.12 -6.42 7.04
CA TRP A 163 -24.19 -6.82 5.63
C TRP A 163 -24.60 -8.29 5.47
N THR A 164 -25.88 -8.52 5.14
CA THR A 164 -26.48 -9.85 5.00
C THR A 164 -26.38 -10.44 3.58
N SER A 165 -26.16 -9.62 2.55
CA SER A 165 -26.36 -10.01 1.14
C SER A 165 -25.26 -10.85 0.49
N SER A 166 -24.16 -11.17 1.17
CA SER A 166 -23.03 -11.91 0.59
C SER A 166 -22.52 -13.08 1.43
N GLY A 167 -23.40 -13.71 2.22
CA GLY A 167 -23.05 -14.84 3.08
C GLY A 167 -22.37 -16.00 2.33
N PHE A 168 -22.87 -16.36 1.15
CA PHE A 168 -22.41 -17.57 0.43
C PHE A 168 -20.93 -17.51 0.02
N SER A 169 -20.48 -16.41 -0.57
CA SER A 169 -19.08 -16.26 -1.01
C SER A 169 -18.10 -16.35 0.17
N ARG A 170 -18.42 -15.76 1.32
CA ARG A 170 -17.54 -15.79 2.51
C ARG A 170 -17.44 -17.20 3.10
N TRP A 171 -18.57 -17.91 3.19
CA TRP A 171 -18.59 -19.29 3.65
C TRP A 171 -17.83 -20.23 2.71
N MET A 172 -17.97 -20.03 1.40
CA MET A 172 -17.21 -20.78 0.40
C MET A 172 -15.69 -20.57 0.59
N TRP A 173 -15.24 -19.32 0.73
CA TRP A 173 -13.82 -19.03 0.99
C TRP A 173 -13.32 -19.62 2.31
N LEU A 174 -14.14 -19.58 3.36
CA LEU A 174 -13.79 -20.23 4.64
C LEU A 174 -13.60 -21.73 4.46
N LEU A 175 -14.50 -22.40 3.74
CA LEU A 175 -14.42 -23.84 3.48
C LEU A 175 -13.16 -24.16 2.66
N VAL A 176 -12.94 -23.48 1.54
CA VAL A 176 -11.78 -23.70 0.66
C VAL A 176 -10.47 -23.50 1.42
N THR A 177 -10.33 -22.39 2.14
CA THR A 177 -9.10 -22.09 2.89
C THR A 177 -8.87 -23.06 4.04
N THR A 178 -9.93 -23.49 4.73
CA THR A 178 -9.84 -24.51 5.79
C THR A 178 -9.42 -25.86 5.24
N THR A 179 -10.03 -26.32 4.15
CA THR A 179 -9.69 -27.59 3.50
C THR A 179 -8.25 -27.59 3.01
N VAL A 180 -7.82 -26.55 2.28
CA VAL A 180 -6.44 -26.46 1.78
C VAL A 180 -5.43 -26.41 2.92
N THR A 181 -5.72 -25.64 3.98
CA THR A 181 -4.85 -25.55 5.16
C THR A 181 -4.73 -26.90 5.87
N ALA A 182 -5.85 -27.58 6.13
CA ALA A 182 -5.86 -28.89 6.80
C ALA A 182 -5.09 -29.94 5.99
N THR A 183 -5.31 -29.99 4.67
CA THR A 183 -4.58 -30.89 3.78
C THR A 183 -3.09 -30.59 3.77
N GLY A 184 -2.70 -29.31 3.67
CA GLY A 184 -1.28 -28.91 3.71
C GLY A 184 -0.59 -29.27 5.02
N VAL A 185 -1.26 -29.09 6.15
CA VAL A 185 -0.75 -29.49 7.48
C VAL A 185 -0.58 -31.00 7.56
N PHE A 186 -1.59 -31.77 7.13
CA PHE A 186 -1.54 -33.23 7.15
C PHE A 186 -0.38 -33.78 6.30
N LEU A 187 -0.26 -33.31 5.05
CA LEU A 187 0.82 -33.74 4.14
C LEU A 187 2.20 -33.37 4.68
N LEU A 188 2.37 -32.14 5.19
CA LEU A 188 3.67 -31.68 5.69
C LEU A 188 4.06 -32.37 7.00
N ASN A 189 3.08 -32.70 7.87
CA ASN A 189 3.35 -33.41 9.11
C ASN A 189 3.94 -34.81 8.87
N GLY A 190 3.48 -35.50 7.82
CA GLY A 190 4.03 -36.81 7.44
C GLY A 190 5.46 -36.77 6.89
N ILE A 191 5.93 -35.61 6.42
CA ILE A 191 7.27 -35.43 5.83
C ILE A 191 8.25 -34.84 6.85
N ALA A 192 7.80 -33.82 7.60
CA ALA A 192 8.64 -33.06 8.51
C ALA A 192 7.83 -32.62 9.73
N PRO A 193 7.57 -33.53 10.69
CA PRO A 193 6.78 -33.22 11.88
C PRO A 193 7.47 -32.15 12.73
N GLY A 194 6.66 -31.41 13.49
CA GLY A 194 7.16 -30.42 14.42
C GLY A 194 6.13 -29.37 14.79
N TRP A 195 6.38 -28.67 15.89
CA TRP A 195 5.48 -27.68 16.46
C TRP A 195 5.18 -26.47 15.55
N LEU A 196 6.02 -26.21 14.53
CA LEU A 196 5.82 -25.16 13.52
C LEU A 196 5.17 -25.67 12.21
N VAL A 197 4.69 -26.91 12.15
CA VAL A 197 4.12 -27.50 10.92
C VAL A 197 2.99 -26.66 10.34
N GLY A 198 2.15 -26.06 11.20
CA GLY A 198 1.07 -25.16 10.79
C GLY A 198 1.56 -23.94 10.01
N PHE A 199 2.54 -23.22 10.56
CA PHE A 199 3.11 -22.03 9.94
C PHE A 199 3.83 -22.36 8.62
N ARG A 200 4.57 -23.47 8.59
CA ARG A 200 5.27 -23.92 7.38
C ARG A 200 4.29 -24.34 6.28
N ALA A 201 3.24 -25.07 6.65
CA ALA A 201 2.19 -25.47 5.71
C ALA A 201 1.48 -24.24 5.12
N ASN A 202 1.20 -23.22 5.93
CA ASN A 202 0.61 -21.97 5.46
C ASN A 202 1.50 -21.27 4.43
N LEU A 203 2.79 -21.13 4.71
CA LEU A 203 3.73 -20.46 3.82
C LEU A 203 3.86 -21.18 2.46
N VAL A 204 3.94 -22.52 2.48
CA VAL A 204 4.19 -23.33 1.27
C VAL A 204 2.93 -23.55 0.44
N PHE A 205 1.82 -23.97 1.06
CA PHE A 205 0.63 -24.39 0.32
C PHE A 205 -0.39 -23.28 0.13
N VAL A 206 -0.37 -22.27 1.01
CA VAL A 206 -1.51 -21.36 1.17
C VAL A 206 -1.17 -19.91 0.80
N GLY A 207 0.11 -19.58 0.64
CA GLY A 207 0.56 -18.24 0.25
C GLY A 207 -0.10 -17.74 -1.04
N GLY A 208 -0.07 -18.53 -2.12
CA GLY A 208 -0.70 -18.18 -3.40
C GLY A 208 -2.22 -18.02 -3.31
N LEU A 209 -2.88 -18.92 -2.55
CA LEU A 209 -4.32 -18.85 -2.32
C LEU A 209 -4.71 -17.60 -1.51
N THR A 210 -3.87 -17.18 -0.56
CA THR A 210 -4.08 -15.98 0.25
C THR A 210 -4.01 -14.70 -0.60
N VAL A 211 -3.06 -14.64 -1.54
CA VAL A 211 -2.99 -13.53 -2.53
C VAL A 211 -4.27 -13.48 -3.35
N LEU A 212 -4.71 -14.62 -3.90
CA LEU A 212 -5.92 -14.69 -4.72
C LEU A 212 -7.15 -14.24 -3.92
N TRP A 213 -7.31 -14.79 -2.71
CA TRP A 213 -8.39 -14.41 -1.80
C TRP A 213 -8.41 -12.91 -1.49
N TYR A 214 -7.24 -12.29 -1.29
CA TYR A 214 -7.13 -10.86 -1.01
C TYR A 214 -7.75 -10.00 -2.12
N PHE A 215 -7.40 -10.26 -3.38
CA PHE A 215 -7.91 -9.50 -4.52
C PHE A 215 -9.42 -9.66 -4.71
N PHE A 216 -9.95 -10.89 -4.55
CA PHE A 216 -11.37 -11.16 -4.79
C PHE A 216 -12.28 -10.80 -3.62
N SER A 217 -11.81 -10.90 -2.38
CA SER A 217 -12.65 -10.75 -1.18
C SER A 217 -12.27 -9.53 -0.35
N ALA A 218 -11.01 -9.44 0.09
CA ALA A 218 -10.59 -8.40 1.03
C ALA A 218 -10.62 -7.00 0.41
N GLN A 219 -10.08 -6.85 -0.81
CA GLN A 219 -10.03 -5.56 -1.51
C GLN A 219 -11.44 -4.99 -1.79
N ALA A 220 -12.39 -5.85 -2.17
CA ALA A 220 -13.78 -5.45 -2.38
C ALA A 220 -14.41 -4.92 -1.09
N GLN A 221 -14.10 -5.53 0.07
CA GLN A 221 -14.58 -5.06 1.36
C GLN A 221 -13.92 -3.74 1.77
N THR A 222 -12.62 -3.58 1.54
CA THR A 222 -11.89 -2.33 1.81
C THR A 222 -12.54 -1.16 1.07
N ARG A 223 -12.85 -1.32 -0.22
CA ARG A 223 -13.54 -0.30 -1.02
C ARG A 223 -14.91 0.07 -0.44
N GLN A 224 -15.73 -0.93 -0.12
CA GLN A 224 -17.06 -0.70 0.47
C GLN A 224 -16.99 0.02 1.83
N ILE A 225 -15.99 -0.29 2.67
CA ILE A 225 -15.79 0.37 3.96
C ILE A 225 -15.39 1.84 3.75
N ILE A 226 -14.46 2.10 2.83
CA ILE A 226 -14.02 3.47 2.52
C ILE A 226 -15.17 4.29 1.92
N GLU A 227 -15.95 3.71 1.01
CA GLU A 227 -17.14 4.37 0.44
C GLU A 227 -18.21 4.66 1.51
N ALA A 228 -18.40 3.75 2.47
CA ALA A 228 -19.44 3.90 3.50
C ALA A 228 -19.08 4.90 4.61
N TYR A 229 -17.82 5.00 5.00
CA TYR A 229 -17.40 5.75 6.19
C TYR A 229 -16.39 6.87 5.90
N GLY A 230 -15.72 6.84 4.75
CA GLY A 230 -14.80 7.88 4.30
C GLY A 230 -13.71 8.24 5.33
N PRO A 231 -13.45 9.54 5.58
CA PRO A 231 -12.44 10.00 6.53
C PRO A 231 -12.73 9.62 7.98
N HIS A 232 -14.01 9.35 8.31
CA HIS A 232 -14.45 9.07 9.68
C HIS A 232 -14.22 7.61 10.10
N TYR A 233 -13.57 6.81 9.27
CA TYR A 233 -13.27 5.41 9.52
C TYR A 233 -12.29 5.22 10.71
N ARG A 234 -12.81 4.83 11.87
CA ARG A 234 -11.98 4.43 13.02
C ARG A 234 -11.66 2.93 12.98
N ARG A 235 -10.39 2.61 13.22
CA ARG A 235 -9.82 1.27 13.07
C ARG A 235 -9.63 0.58 14.42
N ARG A 236 -10.07 -0.67 14.54
CA ARG A 236 -9.75 -1.53 15.69
C ARG A 236 -8.39 -2.20 15.52
N SER A 237 -7.63 -2.33 16.61
CA SER A 237 -6.38 -3.11 16.62
C SER A 237 -6.66 -4.60 16.40
N LEU A 238 -5.80 -5.26 15.62
CA LEU A 238 -5.85 -6.70 15.32
C LEU A 238 -4.88 -7.53 16.17
N LEU A 239 -4.12 -6.91 17.08
CA LEU A 239 -3.06 -7.60 17.81
C LEU A 239 -3.58 -8.72 18.72
N VAL A 240 -4.67 -8.47 19.44
CA VAL A 240 -5.27 -9.46 20.36
C VAL A 240 -5.73 -10.73 19.62
N PRO A 241 -6.58 -10.65 18.57
CA PRO A 241 -7.00 -11.86 17.87
C PRO A 241 -5.85 -12.53 17.09
N ALA A 242 -4.87 -11.75 16.61
CA ALA A 242 -3.69 -12.30 15.96
C ALA A 242 -2.84 -13.14 16.93
N ALA A 243 -2.56 -12.61 18.13
CA ALA A 243 -1.81 -13.33 19.16
C ALA A 243 -2.52 -14.62 19.61
N GLY A 244 -3.85 -14.55 19.80
CA GLY A 244 -4.65 -15.74 20.13
C GLY A 244 -4.59 -16.83 19.05
N THR A 245 -4.64 -16.43 17.79
CA THR A 245 -4.55 -17.35 16.65
C THR A 245 -3.15 -17.97 16.54
N ALA A 246 -2.10 -17.17 16.73
CA ALA A 246 -0.73 -17.68 16.75
C ALA A 246 -0.55 -18.74 17.84
N LEU A 247 -1.03 -18.47 19.06
CA LEU A 247 -0.97 -19.40 20.17
C LEU A 247 -1.74 -20.71 19.88
N ALA A 248 -2.93 -20.61 19.28
CA ALA A 248 -3.72 -21.79 18.89
C ALA A 248 -2.96 -22.69 17.89
N TRP A 249 -2.28 -22.09 16.92
CA TRP A 249 -1.44 -22.82 15.97
C TRP A 249 -0.26 -23.52 16.62
N LEU A 250 0.39 -22.87 17.59
CA LEU A 250 1.49 -23.47 18.34
C LEU A 250 1.04 -24.67 19.15
N VAL A 251 -0.09 -24.55 19.86
CA VAL A 251 -0.68 -25.65 20.63
C VAL A 251 -1.08 -26.81 19.72
N LEU A 252 -1.71 -26.52 18.57
CA LEU A 252 -2.07 -27.54 17.59
C LEU A 252 -0.83 -28.28 17.08
N GLY A 253 0.24 -27.56 16.75
CA GLY A 253 1.51 -28.16 16.32
C GLY A 253 2.12 -29.05 17.40
N MET A 254 2.12 -28.63 18.66
CA MET A 254 2.60 -29.46 19.78
C MET A 254 1.79 -30.74 19.93
N LEU A 255 0.45 -30.65 19.88
CA LEU A 255 -0.44 -31.82 19.98
C LEU A 255 -0.20 -32.82 18.84
N LEU A 256 -0.05 -32.33 17.61
CA LEU A 256 0.24 -33.18 16.44
C LEU A 256 1.62 -33.86 16.54
N THR A 257 2.58 -33.22 17.19
CA THR A 257 3.93 -33.75 17.35
C THR A 257 4.02 -34.79 18.47
N HIS A 258 3.10 -34.76 19.44
CA HIS A 258 3.10 -35.68 20.60
C HIS A 258 2.10 -36.83 20.47
N TRP A 259 1.45 -36.97 19.32
CA TRP A 259 0.54 -38.08 19.10
C TRP A 259 1.35 -39.39 19.05
N PRO A 260 1.16 -40.32 20.00
CA PRO A 260 1.88 -41.59 19.99
C PRO A 260 1.44 -42.42 18.78
N ASP A 261 2.42 -42.94 18.04
CA ASP A 261 2.22 -43.92 16.97
C ASP A 261 1.54 -45.20 17.48
#